data_AF-A0A239ALD4-F1
#
_entry.id   AF-A0A239ALD4-F1
#
_cell.length_a   1.000
_cell.length_b   1.000
_cell.length_c   1.000
_cell.angle_alpha   90.00
_cell.angle_beta   90.00
_cell.angle_gamma   90.00
#
_symmetry.space_group_name_H-M   'P 1'
#
loop_
_entity.id
_entity.type
_entity.pdbx_description
1 polymer ?
#
loop_
_entity_poly.entity_id
_entity_poly.type
_entity_poly.pdbx_seq_one_letter_code
_entity_poly.pdbx_strand_id
1 'polypeptide(L)'
;MEVRKNVIVPLGYGKFVRSDKVVALEPIEEDRGPGRRTKVYVEEIQAPVIASRTETSILANIVEIPSELLEATAALELLKDILDDLEKIGPMLRNSIKKEAELDLDKIEKKIEEILKHEIEFDIKH
;
A
#
# COMPACT_ATOMS: atom_id res chain seq x y z
N MET A 1 -14.73 16.85 -3.82
CA MET A 1 -14.62 15.49 -3.26
C MET A 1 -15.48 15.44 -2.01
N GLU A 2 -16.38 14.46 -1.91
CA GLU A 2 -17.19 14.25 -0.71
C GLU A 2 -16.64 13.05 0.07
N VAL A 3 -16.57 13.20 1.40
CA VAL A 3 -16.15 12.11 2.30
C VAL A 3 -17.34 11.18 2.52
N ARG A 4 -17.17 9.89 2.23
CA ARG A 4 -18.16 8.88 2.61
C ARG A 4 -18.29 8.87 4.12
N LYS A 5 -19.51 8.96 4.65
CA LYS A 5 -19.72 8.89 6.12
C LYS A 5 -19.86 7.43 6.57
N ASN A 6 -19.37 7.12 7.76
CA ASN A 6 -19.52 5.81 8.41
C ASN A 6 -18.89 4.61 7.65
N VAL A 7 -17.89 4.86 6.81
CA VAL A 7 -17.15 3.78 6.13
C VAL A 7 -15.89 3.44 6.94
N ILE A 8 -15.60 2.15 7.03
CA ILE A 8 -14.36 1.66 7.64
C ILE A 8 -13.27 1.64 6.56
N VAL A 9 -12.17 2.35 6.83
CA VAL A 9 -11.02 2.48 5.94
C VAL A 9 -9.86 1.65 6.50
N PRO A 10 -9.38 0.63 5.76
CA PRO A 10 -8.20 -0.12 6.17
C PRO A 10 -6.94 0.73 6.00
N LEU A 11 -6.04 0.67 6.99
CA LEU A 11 -4.74 1.36 7.01
C LEU A 11 -3.55 0.41 6.84
N GLY A 12 -3.81 -0.88 6.61
CA GLY A 12 -2.80 -1.94 6.56
C GLY A 12 -2.56 -2.61 7.92
N TYR A 13 -2.08 -3.86 7.90
CA TYR A 13 -1.76 -4.67 9.08
C TYR A 13 -2.87 -4.70 10.16
N GLY A 14 -4.13 -4.83 9.73
CA GLY A 14 -5.29 -4.94 10.65
C GLY A 14 -5.67 -3.64 11.37
N LYS A 15 -5.13 -2.48 10.96
CA LYS A 15 -5.54 -1.17 11.47
C LYS A 15 -6.68 -0.61 10.63
N PHE A 16 -7.65 0.00 11.30
CA PHE A 16 -8.84 0.55 10.66
C PHE A 16 -9.22 1.88 11.30
N VAL A 17 -9.77 2.79 10.49
CA VAL A 17 -10.32 4.07 10.94
C VAL A 17 -11.66 4.33 10.28
N ARG A 18 -12.46 5.22 10.87
CA ARG A 18 -13.70 5.67 10.25
C ARG A 18 -13.42 6.87 9.35
N SER A 19 -13.93 6.84 8.11
CA SER A 19 -13.67 7.84 7.08
C SER A 19 -14.03 9.27 7.50
N ASP A 20 -15.14 9.47 8.20
CA ASP A 20 -15.61 10.78 8.71
C ASP A 20 -14.82 11.31 9.91
N LYS A 21 -13.87 10.52 10.43
CA LYS A 21 -13.00 10.90 11.55
C LYS A 21 -11.56 11.14 11.15
N VAL A 22 -11.19 10.87 9.90
CA VAL A 22 -9.85 11.21 9.38
C VAL A 22 -9.79 12.70 9.09
N VAL A 23 -8.89 13.40 9.75
CA VAL A 23 -8.74 14.87 9.64
C VAL A 23 -7.53 15.28 8.81
N ALA A 24 -6.50 14.43 8.71
CA ALA A 24 -5.34 14.66 7.85
C ALA A 24 -4.60 13.37 7.50
N LEU A 25 -3.87 13.41 6.38
CA LEU A 25 -2.95 12.37 5.92
C LEU A 25 -1.59 13.03 5.65
N GLU A 26 -0.51 12.48 6.20
CA GLU A 26 0.85 12.97 5.98
C GLU A 26 1.75 11.80 5.54
N PRO A 27 2.31 11.82 4.31
CA PRO A 27 3.25 10.80 3.87
C PRO A 27 4.50 10.80 4.76
N ILE A 28 5.05 9.61 4.99
CA ILE A 28 6.30 9.41 5.73
C ILE A 28 7.43 9.32 4.70
N GLU A 29 8.25 10.37 4.62
CA GLU A 29 9.39 10.44 3.71
C GLU A 29 10.67 9.88 4.34
N GLU A 30 10.95 10.26 5.59
CA GLU A 30 12.14 9.84 6.34
C GLU A 30 11.81 8.71 7.34
N ASP A 31 12.81 7.88 7.66
CA ASP A 31 12.69 6.74 8.59
C ASP A 31 11.53 5.78 8.27
N ARG A 32 11.24 5.65 6.97
CA ARG A 32 10.05 4.98 6.45
C ARG A 32 9.91 3.54 6.95
N GLY A 33 11.01 2.82 7.15
CA GLY A 33 11.01 1.45 7.69
C GLY A 33 10.04 0.50 6.96
N PRO A 34 9.90 -0.74 7.42
CA PRO A 34 8.89 -1.65 6.88
C PRO A 34 7.47 -1.18 7.28
N GLY A 35 6.56 -1.07 6.30
CA GLY A 35 5.14 -0.84 6.56
C GLY A 35 4.78 0.52 7.18
N ARG A 36 5.62 1.55 7.10
CA ARG A 36 5.23 2.93 7.47
C ARG A 36 5.19 3.77 6.22
N ARG A 37 3.99 4.16 5.78
CA ARG A 37 3.80 4.93 4.55
C ARG A 37 3.18 6.29 4.84
N THR A 38 2.20 6.35 5.73
CA THR A 38 1.42 7.56 5.98
C THR A 38 1.03 7.66 7.45
N LYS A 39 1.14 8.84 8.03
CA LYS A 39 0.54 9.19 9.32
C LYS A 39 -0.91 9.59 9.08
N VAL A 40 -1.83 8.93 9.77
CA VAL A 40 -3.27 9.20 9.68
C VAL A 40 -3.71 9.87 10.96
N TYR A 41 -4.14 11.12 10.82
CA TYR A 41 -4.66 11.91 11.94
C TYR A 41 -6.15 11.66 12.05
N VAL A 42 -6.58 11.21 13.23
CA VAL A 42 -7.97 10.87 13.51
C VAL A 42 -8.47 11.79 14.62
N GLU A 43 -9.67 12.31 14.48
CA GLU A 43 -10.33 13.13 15.48
C GLU A 43 -10.32 12.43 16.84
N GLU A 44 -10.06 13.18 17.91
CA GLU A 44 -9.96 12.70 19.31
C GLU A 44 -8.81 11.70 19.59
N ILE A 45 -7.96 11.36 18.62
CA ILE A 45 -6.75 10.55 18.83
C ILE A 45 -5.52 11.44 18.87
N GLN A 46 -4.77 11.37 19.98
CA GLN A 46 -3.66 12.29 20.24
C GLN A 46 -2.42 12.05 19.37
N ALA A 47 -2.18 10.81 18.94
CA ALA A 47 -1.04 10.44 18.10
C ALA A 47 -1.53 9.86 16.76
N PRO A 48 -0.84 10.16 15.63
CA PRO A 48 -1.27 9.65 14.34
C PRO A 48 -1.16 8.13 14.28
N VAL A 49 -2.13 7.50 13.62
CA VAL A 49 -2.06 6.08 13.30
C VAL A 49 -1.09 5.91 12.13
N ILE A 50 -0.03 5.14 12.33
CA ILE A 50 0.90 4.83 11.26
C ILE A 50 0.28 3.78 10.35
N ALA A 51 -0.10 4.19 9.15
CA ALA A 51 -0.60 3.35 8.10
C ALA A 51 0.55 2.79 7.26
N SER A 52 0.34 1.58 6.76
CA SER A 52 1.21 0.91 5.78
C SER A 52 0.75 1.14 4.35
N ARG A 53 -0.25 2.00 4.18
CA ARG A 53 -0.86 2.40 2.93
C ARG A 53 -0.52 3.84 2.62
N THR A 54 -0.45 4.17 1.34
CA THR A 54 -0.18 5.55 0.91
C THR A 54 -1.37 6.45 1.19
N GLU A 55 -1.14 7.76 1.29
CA GLU A 55 -2.16 8.78 1.44
C GLU A 55 -3.16 8.73 0.29
N THR A 56 -2.70 8.48 -0.94
CA THR A 56 -3.56 8.33 -2.12
C THR A 56 -4.49 7.12 -1.98
N SER A 57 -3.95 5.97 -1.60
CA SER A 57 -4.75 4.76 -1.38
C SER A 57 -5.78 4.94 -0.26
N ILE A 58 -5.41 5.63 0.81
CA ILE A 58 -6.31 5.91 1.94
C ILE A 58 -7.38 6.92 1.50
N LEU A 59 -7.02 7.98 0.79
CA LEU A 59 -7.95 8.98 0.26
C LEU A 59 -8.98 8.34 -0.67
N ALA A 60 -8.54 7.44 -1.54
CA ALA A 60 -9.40 6.63 -2.40
C ALA A 60 -10.45 5.80 -1.64
N ASN A 61 -10.14 5.41 -0.40
CA ASN A 61 -11.08 4.72 0.47
C ASN A 61 -12.00 5.69 1.25
N ILE A 62 -11.57 6.92 1.51
CA ILE A 62 -12.37 7.92 2.24
C ILE A 62 -13.42 8.55 1.32
N VAL A 63 -13.11 8.74 0.04
CA VAL A 63 -13.99 9.35 -0.96
C VAL A 63 -14.83 8.29 -1.69
N GLU A 64 -15.95 8.70 -2.27
CA GLU A 64 -16.86 7.78 -2.97
C GLU A 64 -16.21 7.26 -4.25
N ILE A 65 -15.78 5.99 -4.21
CA ILE A 65 -15.10 5.29 -5.29
C ILE A 65 -15.77 3.94 -5.53
N PRO A 66 -15.95 3.50 -6.80
CA PRO A 66 -16.47 2.18 -7.16
C PRO A 66 -15.69 1.02 -6.52
N SER A 67 -16.39 -0.06 -6.16
CA SER A 67 -15.84 -1.26 -5.50
C SER A 67 -14.64 -1.86 -6.23
N GLU A 68 -14.69 -1.85 -7.56
CA GLU A 68 -13.68 -2.45 -8.44
C GLU A 68 -12.34 -1.71 -8.33
N LEU A 69 -12.38 -0.39 -8.12
CA LEU A 69 -11.16 0.40 -7.95
C LEU A 69 -10.52 0.13 -6.58
N LEU A 70 -11.33 -0.09 -5.53
CA LEU A 70 -10.83 -0.40 -4.19
C LEU A 70 -10.09 -1.75 -4.15
N GLU A 71 -10.64 -2.77 -4.81
CA GLU A 71 -10.02 -4.09 -4.91
C GLU A 71 -8.70 -4.02 -5.69
N ALA A 72 -8.67 -3.26 -6.78
CA ALA A 72 -7.45 -3.04 -7.56
C ALA A 72 -6.36 -2.33 -6.74
N THR A 73 -6.70 -1.25 -6.02
CA THR A 73 -5.73 -0.53 -5.17
C THR A 73 -5.18 -1.44 -4.06
N ALA A 74 -6.03 -2.22 -3.40
CA ALA A 74 -5.58 -3.14 -2.35
C ALA A 74 -4.64 -4.23 -2.88
N ALA A 75 -4.90 -4.74 -4.08
CA ALA A 75 -4.02 -5.70 -4.75
C ALA A 75 -2.65 -5.09 -5.09
N LEU A 76 -2.62 -3.85 -5.58
CA LEU A 76 -1.38 -3.16 -5.96
C LEU A 76 -0.51 -2.84 -4.74
N GLU A 77 -1.13 -2.45 -3.61
CA GLU A 77 -0.38 -2.25 -2.36
C GLU A 77 0.24 -3.54 -1.84
N LEU A 78 -0.49 -4.66 -1.88
CA LEU A 78 0.04 -5.97 -1.51
C LEU A 78 1.24 -6.34 -2.39
N LEU A 79 1.14 -6.10 -3.71
CA LEU A 79 2.25 -6.36 -4.63
C LEU A 79 3.48 -5.52 -4.30
N LYS A 80 3.30 -4.26 -3.93
CA LYS A 80 4.39 -3.38 -3.52
C LYS A 80 5.06 -3.86 -2.22
N ASP A 81 4.28 -4.30 -1.23
CA ASP A 81 4.83 -4.83 0.01
C ASP A 81 5.59 -6.16 -0.22
N ILE A 82 5.08 -7.02 -1.11
CA ILE A 82 5.80 -8.24 -1.53
C ILE A 82 7.11 -7.87 -2.22
N LEU A 83 7.13 -6.87 -3.10
CA LEU A 83 8.33 -6.40 -3.77
C LEU A 83 9.40 -5.93 -2.76
N ASP A 84 9.01 -5.07 -1.82
CA ASP A 84 9.90 -4.59 -0.75
C ASP A 84 10.48 -5.74 0.10
N ASP A 85 9.71 -6.81 0.32
CA ASP A 85 10.18 -7.99 1.06
C ASP A 85 11.13 -8.86 0.21
N LEU A 86 10.88 -9.00 -1.09
CA LEU A 86 11.78 -9.69 -2.01
C LEU A 86 13.14 -8.99 -2.10
N GLU A 87 13.18 -7.66 -2.17
CA GLU A 87 14.42 -6.87 -2.23
C GLU A 87 15.36 -7.13 -1.05
N LYS A 88 14.83 -7.48 0.13
CA LYS A 88 15.62 -7.81 1.33
C LYS A 88 16.30 -9.18 1.25
N ILE A 89 15.88 -10.04 0.33
CA ILE A 89 16.42 -11.40 0.20
C ILE A 89 17.76 -11.33 -0.53
N GLY A 90 18.84 -11.67 0.19
CA GLY A 90 20.19 -11.68 -0.37
C GLY A 90 20.45 -12.78 -1.41
N PRO A 91 21.53 -12.68 -2.20
CA PRO A 91 21.79 -13.53 -3.36
C PRO A 91 21.97 -15.01 -3.01
N MET A 92 22.48 -15.34 -1.81
CA MET A 92 22.61 -16.74 -1.38
C MET A 92 21.25 -17.43 -1.23
N LEU A 93 20.28 -16.77 -0.57
CA LEU A 93 18.94 -17.30 -0.38
C LEU A 93 18.17 -17.38 -1.70
N ARG A 94 18.30 -16.36 -2.57
CA ARG A 94 17.71 -16.38 -3.92
C ARG A 94 18.17 -17.59 -4.72
N ASN A 95 19.48 -17.87 -4.72
CA ASN A 95 20.06 -19.03 -5.40
C ASN A 95 19.59 -20.36 -4.81
N SER A 96 19.41 -20.46 -3.49
CA SER A 96 18.90 -21.66 -2.83
C SER A 96 17.44 -21.93 -3.23
N ILE A 97 16.58 -20.92 -3.11
CA ILE A 97 15.15 -21.00 -3.45
C ILE A 97 14.95 -21.40 -4.92
N LYS A 98 15.74 -20.83 -5.83
CA LYS A 98 15.70 -21.18 -7.26
C LYS A 98 16.09 -22.64 -7.53
N LYS A 99 17.03 -23.20 -6.76
CA LYS A 99 17.52 -24.58 -6.94
C LYS A 99 16.62 -25.61 -6.26
N GLU A 100 16.10 -25.30 -5.09
CA GLU A 100 15.36 -26.25 -4.26
C GLU A 100 13.85 -26.24 -4.52
N ALA A 101 13.29 -25.08 -4.88
CA ALA A 101 11.85 -24.90 -5.08
C ALA A 101 11.49 -24.53 -6.52
N GLU A 102 12.47 -24.51 -7.44
CA GLU A 102 12.30 -24.07 -8.84
C GLU A 102 11.65 -22.68 -8.97
N LEU A 103 11.80 -21.83 -7.94
CA LEU A 103 11.15 -20.54 -7.84
C LEU A 103 12.15 -19.41 -8.14
N ASP A 104 11.94 -18.73 -9.26
CA ASP A 104 12.79 -17.61 -9.68
C ASP A 104 12.25 -16.28 -9.13
N LEU A 105 12.83 -15.84 -8.01
CA LEU A 105 12.41 -14.60 -7.35
C LEU A 105 12.70 -13.36 -8.20
N ASP A 106 13.78 -13.33 -8.97
CA ASP A 106 14.13 -12.19 -9.85
C ASP A 106 13.08 -12.03 -10.96
N LYS A 107 12.56 -13.14 -11.48
CA LYS A 107 11.46 -13.14 -12.46
C LYS A 107 10.14 -12.65 -11.87
N ILE A 108 9.86 -12.99 -10.61
CA ILE A 108 8.66 -12.53 -9.90
C ILE A 108 8.75 -11.03 -9.64
N GLU A 109 9.91 -10.58 -9.13
CA GLU A 109 10.23 -9.17 -8.89
C GLU A 109 9.95 -8.33 -10.13
N LYS A 110 10.53 -8.72 -11.28
CA LYS A 110 10.34 -8.02 -12.56
C LYS A 110 8.87 -7.95 -13.00
N LYS A 111 8.09 -9.02 -12.81
CA LYS A 111 6.66 -9.02 -13.15
C LYS A 111 5.86 -8.07 -12.26
N ILE A 112 6.18 -8.03 -10.96
CA ILE A 112 5.53 -7.13 -10.03
C ILE A 112 5.86 -5.67 -10.41
N GLU A 113 7.12 -5.36 -10.72
CA GLU A 113 7.52 -4.04 -11.21
C GLU A 113 6.79 -3.64 -12.50
N GLU A 114 6.62 -4.56 -13.45
CA GLU A 114 5.88 -4.32 -14.69
C GLU A 114 4.42 -3.96 -14.40
N ILE A 115 3.75 -4.70 -13.50
CA ILE A 115 2.35 -4.43 -13.10
C ILE A 115 2.24 -3.06 -12.43
N LEU A 116 3.13 -2.74 -11.48
CA LEU A 116 3.12 -1.47 -10.76
C LEU A 116 3.46 -0.27 -11.67
N LYS A 117 4.30 -0.45 -12.70
CA LYS A 117 4.58 0.61 -13.69
C LYS A 117 3.37 0.95 -14.56
N HIS A 118 2.54 -0.03 -14.90
CA HIS A 118 1.34 0.21 -15.72
C HIS A 118 0.27 1.02 -14.99
N GLU A 119 0.21 0.99 -13.65
CA GLU A 119 -0.65 1.87 -12.84
C GLU A 119 -0.27 3.35 -13.03
N ILE A 120 1.04 3.66 -12.95
CA ILE A 120 1.55 5.04 -13.06
C ILE A 120 1.20 5.65 -14.43
N GLU A 121 1.21 4.87 -15.50
CA GLU A 121 0.84 5.36 -16.84
C GLU A 121 -0.67 5.61 -17.03
N PHE A 122 -1.53 4.93 -16.25
CA PHE A 122 -2.98 5.12 -16.29
C PHE A 122 -3.42 6.39 -15.55
N ASP A 123 -2.77 6.71 -14.42
CA ASP A 123 -3.03 7.91 -13.61
C ASP A 123 -2.59 9.21 -14.32
N ILE A 124 -1.60 9.16 -15.22
CA ILE A 124 -1.12 10.35 -15.95
C ILE A 124 -2.04 10.75 -17.13
N LYS A 125 -2.91 9.84 -17.58
CA LYS A 125 -3.75 10.03 -18.77
C LYS A 125 -5.19 10.49 -18.50
N HIS A 126 -5.59 10.65 -17.25
CA HIS A 126 -6.92 11.11 -16.83
C HIS A 126 -6.81 12.35 -15.94
#